data_AF-A0A2E2YIF5-F1
#
_entry.id   AF-A0A2E2YIF5-F1
#
_cell.length_a   1.000
_cell.length_b   1.000
_cell.length_c   1.000
_cell.angle_alpha   90.00
_cell.angle_beta   90.00
_cell.angle_gamma   90.00
#
_symmetry.space_group_name_H-M   'P 1'
#
loop_
_entity.id
_entity.type
_entity.pdbx_description
1 polymer ?
#
loop_
_entity_poly.entity_id
_entity_poly.type
_entity_poly.pdbx_seq_one_letter_code
_entity_poly.pdbx_strand_id
1 'polypeptide(L)'
;RSDIVKYLIEGDTGLDSLYTEKRGTTLNDVHYRVFGGVLESMFSGFGGEILYQPHQSRLAYGFSANWVRQRDYDKSFKHLDYQTSTAFGSVYWATPFYNFDVAVHAGKYLAKDVGATLEIRRTFHNGWSVGLWATKTNVSAEDFGEGSFDKGMYFRIPFNGILGASNRSNYSTRLRPIQRDGGQRLEDFSANIWWDIRGARYDAFSEMTKRLAP
;
A
#
# COMPACT_ATOMS: atom_id res chain seq x y z
N ARG A 1 13.90 11.26 -8.81
CA ARG A 1 14.63 11.81 -7.64
C ARG A 1 16.15 11.69 -7.82
N SER A 2 16.90 12.68 -7.33
CA SER A 2 18.36 12.68 -7.13
C SER A 2 18.75 12.27 -5.68
N ASP A 3 17.88 12.49 -4.70
CA ASP A 3 18.26 12.34 -3.28
C ASP A 3 18.20 10.91 -2.72
N ILE A 4 17.46 9.98 -3.36
CA ILE A 4 17.47 8.56 -2.94
C ILE A 4 18.89 7.98 -3.02
N VAL A 5 19.67 8.49 -3.99
CA VAL A 5 21.08 8.14 -4.19
C VAL A 5 21.91 8.59 -2.99
N LYS A 6 21.61 9.74 -2.38
CA LYS A 6 22.32 10.22 -1.17
C LYS A 6 22.06 9.32 0.03
N TYR A 7 20.82 8.86 0.25
CA TYR A 7 20.52 7.90 1.33
C TYR A 7 21.15 6.52 1.10
N LEU A 8 21.39 6.14 -0.16
CA LEU A 8 22.07 4.90 -0.53
C LEU A 8 23.61 5.00 -0.42
N ILE A 9 24.17 6.19 -0.60
CA ILE A 9 25.63 6.44 -0.51
C ILE A 9 26.06 6.77 0.93
N GLU A 10 25.28 7.56 1.67
CA GLU A 10 25.66 8.06 3.00
C GLU A 10 25.07 7.21 4.16
N GLY A 11 24.17 6.27 3.85
CA GLY A 11 23.38 5.52 4.83
C GLY A 11 23.81 4.06 5.04
N ASP A 12 25.09 3.72 4.86
CA ASP A 12 25.65 2.35 4.91
C ASP A 12 25.43 1.62 6.26
N THR A 13 25.14 2.34 7.34
CA THR A 13 24.97 1.76 8.70
C THR A 13 23.70 2.23 9.43
N GLY A 14 22.76 2.85 8.70
CA GLY A 14 21.55 3.41 9.29
C GLY A 14 20.41 2.40 9.45
N LEU A 15 19.47 2.73 10.34
CA LEU A 15 18.27 1.96 10.55
C LEU A 15 17.26 2.22 9.42
N ASP A 16 16.90 1.18 8.65
CA ASP A 16 16.00 1.32 7.50
C ASP A 16 14.53 1.42 7.88
N SER A 17 14.06 0.66 8.88
CA SER A 17 12.71 0.80 9.43
C SER A 17 12.63 0.25 10.86
N LEU A 18 11.89 0.94 11.72
CA LEU A 18 11.60 0.56 13.10
C LEU A 18 10.31 1.23 13.50
N TYR A 19 9.20 0.50 13.39
CA TYR A 19 7.89 1.00 13.75
C TYR A 19 7.18 -0.01 14.64
N THR A 20 6.33 0.52 15.51
CA THR A 20 5.35 -0.27 16.24
C THR A 20 4.02 -0.17 15.51
N GLU A 21 3.33 -1.29 15.40
CA GLU A 21 2.01 -1.37 14.80
C GLU A 21 1.04 -2.07 15.76
N LYS A 22 -0.17 -1.53 15.86
CA LYS A 22 -1.31 -2.20 16.49
C LYS A 22 -2.45 -2.30 15.49
N ARG A 23 -2.96 -3.51 15.30
CA ARG A 23 -4.09 -3.82 14.41
C ARG A 23 -5.18 -4.56 15.17
N GLY A 24 -6.42 -4.37 14.76
CA GLY A 24 -7.57 -5.06 15.33
C GLY A 24 -8.81 -4.95 14.48
N THR A 25 -9.79 -5.79 14.81
CA THR A 25 -11.12 -5.77 14.21
C THR A 25 -12.13 -5.55 15.33
N THR A 26 -13.01 -4.58 15.14
CA THR A 26 -14.14 -4.28 16.04
C THR A 26 -15.36 -5.09 15.59
N LEU A 27 -16.34 -5.31 16.49
CA LEU A 27 -17.56 -6.09 16.25
C LEU A 27 -18.41 -5.65 15.04
N ASN A 28 -18.24 -4.43 14.54
CA ASN A 28 -19.03 -3.87 13.44
C ASN A 28 -18.34 -3.99 12.07
N ASP A 29 -17.55 -5.04 11.84
CA ASP A 29 -16.75 -5.24 10.62
C ASP A 29 -15.83 -4.05 10.28
N VAL A 30 -15.39 -3.32 11.31
CA VAL A 30 -14.43 -2.23 11.19
C VAL A 30 -13.06 -2.76 11.60
N HIS A 31 -12.15 -2.77 10.64
CA HIS A 31 -10.74 -3.05 10.86
C HIS A 31 -10.01 -1.73 11.07
N TYR A 32 -9.07 -1.72 12.00
CA TYR A 32 -8.20 -0.59 12.22
C TYR A 32 -6.75 -1.04 12.34
N ARG A 33 -5.85 -0.16 11.95
CA ARG A 33 -4.42 -0.30 12.10
C ARG A 33 -3.85 1.07 12.45
N VAL A 34 -3.05 1.13 13.49
CA VAL A 34 -2.33 2.33 13.90
C VAL A 34 -0.86 1.98 14.02
N PHE A 35 0.00 2.85 13.55
CA PHE A 35 1.44 2.63 13.54
C PHE A 35 2.20 3.92 13.80
N GLY A 36 3.42 3.79 14.32
CA GLY A 36 4.30 4.91 14.57
C GLY A 36 5.75 4.49 14.75
N GLY A 37 6.66 5.36 14.33
CA GLY A 37 8.10 5.18 14.43
C GLY A 37 8.83 5.62 13.18
N VAL A 38 9.85 4.87 12.80
CA VAL A 38 10.61 5.00 11.56
C VAL A 38 9.95 4.10 10.53
N LEU A 39 9.13 4.70 9.67
CA LEU A 39 8.30 3.99 8.70
C LEU A 39 9.13 3.57 7.48
N GLU A 40 9.96 4.47 6.97
CA GLU A 40 10.90 4.24 5.87
C GLU A 40 12.27 4.84 6.21
N SER A 41 13.31 4.45 5.46
CA SER A 41 14.68 4.98 5.65
C SER A 41 14.71 6.52 5.60
N MET A 42 13.79 7.12 4.83
CA MET A 42 13.67 8.55 4.61
C MET A 42 12.60 9.24 5.49
N PHE A 43 11.66 8.49 6.08
CA PHE A 43 10.49 9.07 6.74
C PHE A 43 10.20 8.40 8.08
N SER A 44 10.16 9.22 9.12
CA SER A 44 9.59 8.88 10.42
C SER A 44 8.23 9.54 10.55
N GLY A 45 7.34 8.92 11.31
CA GLY A 45 6.00 9.43 11.47
C GLY A 45 5.10 8.48 12.21
N PHE A 46 3.83 8.85 12.25
CA PHE A 46 2.77 8.00 12.75
C PHE A 46 1.56 8.17 11.86
N GLY A 47 0.72 7.15 11.88
CA GLY A 47 -0.45 7.11 11.04
C GLY A 47 -1.43 6.05 11.49
N GLY A 48 -2.57 6.07 10.82
CA GLY A 48 -3.60 5.09 11.03
C GLY A 48 -4.42 4.90 9.78
N GLU A 49 -4.94 3.69 9.65
CA GLU A 49 -5.90 3.31 8.64
C GLU A 49 -7.08 2.59 9.29
N ILE A 50 -8.27 2.92 8.81
CA ILE A 50 -9.52 2.26 9.14
C ILE A 50 -10.12 1.71 7.86
N LEU A 51 -10.73 0.55 7.94
CA LEU A 51 -11.42 -0.11 6.85
C LEU A 51 -12.76 -0.62 7.39
N TYR A 52 -13.84 -0.13 6.80
CA TYR A 52 -15.17 -0.64 7.02
C TYR A 52 -15.56 -1.53 5.84
N GLN A 53 -15.80 -2.81 6.10
CA GLN A 53 -16.28 -3.76 5.11
C GLN A 53 -17.58 -4.39 5.63
N PRO A 54 -18.76 -4.05 5.10
CA PRO A 54 -19.98 -4.70 5.55
C PRO A 54 -19.92 -6.22 5.37
N HIS A 55 -20.52 -6.96 6.31
CA HIS A 55 -20.61 -8.42 6.25
C HIS A 55 -21.07 -8.93 4.87
N GLN A 56 -20.33 -9.89 4.30
CA GLN A 56 -20.57 -10.46 2.97
C GLN A 56 -20.62 -9.45 1.80
N SER A 57 -20.14 -8.22 1.99
CA SER A 57 -20.04 -7.23 0.93
C SER A 57 -18.76 -7.39 0.12
N ARG A 58 -18.91 -7.18 -1.19
CA ARG A 58 -17.81 -7.03 -2.15
C ARG A 58 -17.22 -5.61 -2.14
N LEU A 59 -17.88 -4.67 -1.47
CA LEU A 59 -17.43 -3.30 -1.31
C LEU A 59 -16.84 -3.09 0.08
N ALA A 60 -15.78 -2.29 0.15
CA ALA A 60 -15.29 -1.75 1.41
C ALA A 60 -14.83 -0.30 1.24
N TYR A 61 -14.82 0.41 2.37
CA TYR A 61 -14.48 1.81 2.46
C TYR A 61 -13.34 1.97 3.44
N GLY A 62 -12.25 2.57 3.00
CA GLY A 62 -11.08 2.81 3.80
C GLY A 62 -10.83 4.30 4.00
N PHE A 63 -10.25 4.65 5.14
CA PHE A 63 -9.65 5.94 5.34
C PHE A 63 -8.27 5.74 5.94
N SER A 64 -7.27 6.43 5.41
CA SER A 64 -5.91 6.39 5.93
C SER A 64 -5.37 7.79 6.06
N ALA A 65 -4.69 8.08 7.17
CA ALA A 65 -4.05 9.36 7.41
C ALA A 65 -2.71 9.15 8.09
N ASN A 66 -1.69 9.87 7.60
CA ASN A 66 -0.33 9.77 8.10
C ASN A 66 0.27 11.17 8.29
N TRP A 67 0.99 11.33 9.38
CA TRP A 67 1.88 12.47 9.60
C TRP A 67 3.30 11.98 9.50
N VAL A 68 4.08 12.51 8.54
CA VAL A 68 5.48 12.11 8.34
C VAL A 68 6.40 13.32 8.30
N ARG A 69 7.62 13.10 8.78
CA ARG A 69 8.72 14.06 8.76
C ARG A 69 9.93 13.41 8.12
N GLN A 70 10.58 14.13 7.21
CA GLN A 70 11.75 13.63 6.52
C GLN A 70 12.93 13.51 7.50
N ARG A 71 13.58 12.35 7.50
CA ARG A 71 14.78 12.08 8.29
C ARG A 71 16.01 12.66 7.60
N ASP A 72 17.01 12.99 8.39
CA ASP A 72 18.30 13.46 7.86
C ASP A 72 18.99 12.36 7.03
N TYR A 73 19.86 12.77 6.11
CA TYR A 73 20.48 11.89 5.11
C TYR A 73 21.39 10.82 5.75
N ASP A 74 21.90 11.11 6.95
CA ASP A 74 22.68 10.18 7.78
C ASP A 74 21.87 9.02 8.40
N LYS A 75 20.57 8.92 8.08
CA LYS A 75 19.61 7.94 8.64
C LYS A 75 19.56 7.95 10.17
N SER A 76 20.04 9.00 10.85
CA SER A 76 19.97 9.14 12.31
C SER A 76 18.56 9.54 12.77
N PHE A 77 18.34 9.70 14.08
CA PHE A 77 17.07 10.22 14.63
C PHE A 77 16.86 11.72 14.40
N LYS A 78 17.77 12.40 13.69
CA LYS A 78 17.60 13.79 13.29
C LYS A 78 16.61 13.89 12.14
N HIS A 79 15.91 15.01 12.10
CA HIS A 79 14.86 15.27 11.13
C HIS A 79 15.14 16.57 10.40
N LEU A 80 14.93 16.56 9.09
CA LEU A 80 14.90 17.78 8.29
C LEU A 80 13.61 18.57 8.59
N ASP A 81 13.56 19.83 8.14
CA ASP A 81 12.40 20.71 8.31
C ASP A 81 11.22 20.33 7.40
N TYR A 82 11.41 19.37 6.50
CA TYR A 82 10.34 18.89 5.64
C TYR A 82 9.35 18.01 6.40
N GLN A 83 8.17 18.59 6.68
CA GLN A 83 7.01 17.92 7.25
C GLN A 83 5.88 17.83 6.22
N THR A 84 5.24 16.67 6.13
CA THR A 84 4.09 16.45 5.25
C THR A 84 3.06 15.55 5.90
N SER A 85 1.80 15.75 5.51
CA SER A 85 0.66 14.97 5.98
C SER A 85 -0.01 14.34 4.76
N THR A 86 -0.25 13.04 4.79
CA THR A 86 -1.01 12.34 3.76
C THR A 86 -2.35 11.91 4.31
N ALA A 87 -3.38 11.94 3.48
CA ALA A 87 -4.72 11.52 3.86
C ALA A 87 -5.44 11.01 2.62
N PHE A 88 -6.03 9.82 2.70
CA PHE A 88 -6.71 9.18 1.58
C PHE A 88 -8.04 8.57 2.02
N GLY A 89 -9.10 8.91 1.28
CA GLY A 89 -10.32 8.13 1.24
C GLY A 89 -10.18 7.03 0.18
N SER A 90 -10.54 5.81 0.51
CA SER A 90 -10.38 4.64 -0.35
C SER A 90 -11.70 3.90 -0.52
N VAL A 91 -12.00 3.46 -1.73
CA VAL A 91 -13.11 2.56 -2.02
C VAL A 91 -12.56 1.32 -2.69
N TYR A 92 -12.99 0.16 -2.24
CA TYR A 92 -12.56 -1.12 -2.74
C TYR A 92 -13.74 -1.91 -3.27
N TRP A 93 -13.51 -2.61 -4.36
CA TRP A 93 -14.50 -3.47 -4.99
C TRP A 93 -13.86 -4.80 -5.44
N ALA A 94 -14.26 -5.87 -4.77
CA ALA A 94 -13.98 -7.25 -5.16
C ALA A 94 -14.98 -7.69 -6.24
N THR A 95 -14.57 -7.58 -7.50
CA THR A 95 -15.46 -7.88 -8.63
C THR A 95 -15.86 -9.37 -8.65
N PRO A 96 -17.05 -9.72 -9.16
CA PRO A 96 -17.48 -11.12 -9.28
C PRO A 96 -16.82 -11.87 -10.44
N PHE A 97 -15.98 -11.21 -11.24
CA PHE A 97 -15.44 -11.79 -12.46
C PHE A 97 -13.92 -11.94 -12.36
N TYR A 98 -13.42 -13.12 -12.70
CA TYR A 98 -11.98 -13.42 -12.90
C TYR A 98 -11.05 -13.03 -11.73
N ASN A 99 -11.59 -12.93 -10.50
CA ASN A 99 -10.85 -12.54 -9.29
C ASN A 99 -10.09 -11.21 -9.42
N PHE A 100 -10.74 -10.22 -10.05
CA PHE A 100 -10.25 -8.85 -10.05
C PHE A 100 -10.73 -8.09 -8.81
N ASP A 101 -9.80 -7.39 -8.20
CA ASP A 101 -10.04 -6.37 -7.17
C ASP A 101 -9.72 -5.01 -7.77
N VAL A 102 -10.63 -4.06 -7.60
CA VAL A 102 -10.44 -2.66 -7.98
C VAL A 102 -10.42 -1.82 -6.72
N ALA A 103 -9.48 -0.89 -6.63
CA ALA A 103 -9.41 0.09 -5.56
C ALA A 103 -9.22 1.48 -6.13
N VAL A 104 -9.92 2.46 -5.55
CA VAL A 104 -9.74 3.87 -5.87
C VAL A 104 -9.37 4.56 -4.58
N HIS A 105 -8.30 5.34 -4.61
CA HIS A 105 -7.80 6.12 -3.48
C HIS A 105 -7.75 7.57 -3.88
N ALA A 106 -8.37 8.47 -3.13
CA ALA A 106 -8.37 9.90 -3.42
C ALA A 106 -7.95 10.68 -2.18
N GLY A 107 -7.07 11.66 -2.37
CA GLY A 107 -6.60 12.49 -1.27
C GLY A 107 -5.24 13.14 -1.52
N LYS A 108 -4.52 13.39 -0.43
CA LYS A 108 -3.27 14.15 -0.40
C LYS A 108 -2.05 13.23 -0.30
N TYR A 109 -1.11 13.42 -1.23
CA TYR A 109 0.13 12.64 -1.37
C TYR A 109 1.32 13.29 -0.67
N LEU A 110 2.45 12.59 -0.65
CA LEU A 110 3.65 13.00 0.07
C LEU A 110 4.20 14.35 -0.41
N ALA A 111 4.14 14.62 -1.70
CA ALA A 111 4.56 15.89 -2.29
C ALA A 111 3.53 17.03 -2.10
N LYS A 112 2.56 16.85 -1.19
CA LYS A 112 1.48 17.79 -0.84
C LYS A 112 0.49 18.05 -1.96
N ASP A 113 0.59 17.31 -3.05
CA ASP A 113 -0.34 17.28 -4.16
C ASP A 113 -1.61 16.48 -3.82
N VAL A 114 -2.70 16.80 -4.50
CA VAL A 114 -4.01 16.17 -4.32
C VAL A 114 -4.42 15.49 -5.60
N GLY A 115 -4.93 14.27 -5.50
CA GLY A 115 -5.33 13.50 -6.66
C GLY A 115 -5.95 12.15 -6.32
N ALA A 116 -5.98 11.27 -7.32
CA ALA A 116 -6.55 9.95 -7.20
C ALA A 116 -5.67 8.87 -7.83
N THR A 117 -5.54 7.73 -7.14
CA THR A 117 -4.93 6.50 -7.62
C THR A 117 -6.03 5.49 -7.91
N LEU A 118 -6.01 4.92 -9.12
CA LEU A 118 -6.75 3.72 -9.45
C LEU A 118 -5.78 2.54 -9.37
N GLU A 119 -6.16 1.50 -8.64
CA GLU A 119 -5.44 0.22 -8.56
C GLU A 119 -6.36 -0.91 -9.02
N ILE A 120 -5.84 -1.78 -9.86
CA ILE A 120 -6.53 -2.99 -10.33
C ILE A 120 -5.60 -4.15 -10.09
N ARG A 121 -6.07 -5.17 -9.38
CA ARG A 121 -5.31 -6.36 -9.04
C ARG A 121 -6.06 -7.62 -9.42
N ARG A 122 -5.38 -8.53 -10.11
CA ARG A 122 -5.89 -9.88 -10.40
C ARG A 122 -5.18 -10.89 -9.52
N THR A 123 -5.94 -11.73 -8.85
CA THR A 123 -5.42 -12.87 -8.09
C THR A 123 -5.69 -14.16 -8.85
N PHE A 124 -4.64 -14.90 -9.18
CA PHE A 124 -4.72 -16.18 -9.89
C PHE A 124 -4.96 -17.34 -8.92
N HIS A 125 -5.48 -18.45 -9.43
CA HIS A 125 -5.80 -19.64 -8.64
C HIS A 125 -4.58 -20.26 -7.93
N ASN A 126 -3.38 -20.09 -8.48
CA ASN A 126 -2.11 -20.50 -7.88
C ASN A 126 -1.61 -19.52 -6.78
N GLY A 127 -2.44 -18.54 -6.40
CA GLY A 127 -2.14 -17.50 -5.41
C GLY A 127 -1.22 -16.39 -5.91
N TRP A 128 -0.76 -16.44 -7.17
CA TRP A 128 -0.03 -15.33 -7.78
C TRP A 128 -0.95 -14.12 -7.88
N SER A 129 -0.41 -12.92 -7.69
CA SER A 129 -1.18 -11.69 -7.90
C SER A 129 -0.41 -10.73 -8.78
N VAL A 130 -1.09 -10.14 -9.76
CA VAL A 130 -0.56 -9.06 -10.60
C VAL A 130 -1.48 -7.87 -10.44
N GLY A 131 -0.92 -6.69 -10.20
CA GLY A 131 -1.66 -5.45 -10.12
C GLY A 131 -1.04 -4.37 -10.99
N LEU A 132 -1.87 -3.41 -11.37
CA LEU A 132 -1.47 -2.17 -12.03
C LEU A 132 -2.09 -1.02 -11.24
N TRP A 133 -1.36 0.08 -11.13
CA TRP A 133 -1.94 1.33 -10.63
C TRP A 133 -1.57 2.49 -11.52
N ALA A 134 -2.43 3.50 -11.51
CA ALA A 134 -2.20 4.80 -12.13
C ALA A 134 -2.68 5.90 -11.18
N THR A 135 -1.86 6.92 -10.97
CA THR A 135 -2.14 8.04 -10.08
C THR A 135 -2.11 9.34 -10.86
N LYS A 136 -3.22 10.08 -10.82
CA LYS A 136 -3.32 11.41 -11.40
C LYS A 136 -3.53 12.44 -10.31
N THR A 137 -2.70 13.47 -10.27
CA THR A 137 -2.80 14.56 -9.29
C THR A 137 -2.85 15.92 -9.97
N ASN A 138 -2.96 16.97 -9.17
CA ASN A 138 -3.01 18.37 -9.62
C ASN A 138 -1.64 18.96 -10.00
N VAL A 139 -0.57 18.17 -9.93
CA VAL A 139 0.76 18.56 -10.40
C VAL A 139 0.75 18.68 -11.93
N SER A 140 1.43 19.68 -12.47
CA SER A 140 1.46 19.94 -13.91
C SER A 140 2.17 18.81 -14.67
N ALA A 141 1.83 18.60 -15.95
CA ALA A 141 2.52 17.59 -16.77
C ALA A 141 4.02 17.91 -16.93
N GLU A 142 4.39 19.20 -16.89
CA GLU A 142 5.77 19.68 -16.93
C GLU A 142 6.55 19.26 -15.68
N ASP A 143 5.91 19.32 -14.50
CA ASP A 143 6.48 18.89 -13.22
C ASP A 143 6.50 17.35 -13.06
N PHE A 144 5.57 16.63 -13.71
CA PHE A 144 5.58 15.16 -13.75
C PHE A 144 6.67 14.59 -14.69
N GLY A 145 7.00 15.26 -15.80
CA GLY A 145 7.96 14.81 -16.82
C GLY A 145 7.29 14.11 -18.02
N GLU A 146 7.92 13.08 -18.61
CA GLU A 146 7.45 12.31 -19.81
C GLU A 146 6.08 11.58 -19.66
N GLY A 147 5.22 12.00 -18.73
CA GLY A 147 3.84 11.55 -18.57
C GLY A 147 3.05 12.50 -17.68
N SER A 148 1.72 12.50 -17.79
CA SER A 148 0.82 13.33 -16.99
C SER A 148 0.28 12.65 -15.72
N PHE A 149 0.81 11.46 -15.39
CA PHE A 149 0.36 10.64 -14.28
C PHE A 149 1.44 9.60 -13.89
N ASP A 150 1.50 9.24 -12.61
CA ASP A 150 2.33 8.15 -12.10
C ASP A 150 1.68 6.79 -12.42
N LYS A 151 2.51 5.78 -12.71
CA LYS A 151 2.02 4.43 -13.04
C LYS A 151 3.01 3.37 -12.60
N GLY A 152 2.50 2.20 -12.23
CA GLY A 152 3.35 1.07 -11.87
C GLY A 152 2.61 -0.25 -11.85
N MET A 153 3.36 -1.31 -11.58
CA MET A 153 2.85 -2.67 -11.50
C MET A 153 3.28 -3.33 -10.20
N TYR A 154 2.38 -4.15 -9.65
CA TYR A 154 2.58 -4.95 -8.45
C TYR A 154 2.62 -6.41 -8.85
N PHE A 155 3.53 -7.17 -8.27
CA PHE A 155 3.57 -8.61 -8.46
C PHE A 155 3.84 -9.32 -7.14
N ARG A 156 3.05 -10.37 -6.87
CA ARG A 156 3.16 -11.19 -5.66
C ARG A 156 3.23 -12.67 -6.02
N ILE A 157 4.24 -13.36 -5.47
CA ILE A 157 4.37 -14.81 -5.54
C ILE A 157 4.28 -15.37 -4.11
N PRO A 158 3.31 -16.27 -3.83
CA PRO A 158 3.29 -17.02 -2.58
C PRO A 158 4.30 -18.17 -2.62
N PHE A 159 5.04 -18.38 -1.52
CA PHE A 159 5.99 -19.50 -1.40
C PHE A 159 5.39 -20.76 -0.77
N ASN A 160 4.11 -20.73 -0.42
CA ASN A 160 3.42 -21.83 0.27
C ASN A 160 3.50 -23.18 -0.46
N GLY A 161 3.82 -23.22 -1.76
CA GLY A 161 4.03 -24.45 -2.51
C GLY A 161 5.48 -24.94 -2.63
N ILE A 162 6.47 -24.13 -2.28
CA ILE A 162 7.90 -24.43 -2.54
C ILE A 162 8.63 -24.93 -1.29
N LEU A 163 8.26 -24.45 -0.09
CA LEU A 163 9.03 -24.70 1.14
C LEU A 163 8.35 -25.57 2.19
N GLY A 164 7.14 -26.09 1.96
CA GLY A 164 6.44 -26.97 2.91
C GLY A 164 6.20 -26.37 4.31
N ALA A 165 6.50 -25.08 4.51
CA ALA A 165 6.46 -24.42 5.80
C ALA A 165 5.08 -23.81 6.04
N SER A 166 4.57 -23.99 7.26
CA SER A 166 3.30 -23.43 7.78
C SER A 166 3.26 -21.89 7.85
N ASN A 167 4.31 -21.21 7.40
CA ASN A 167 4.39 -19.75 7.38
C ASN A 167 3.83 -19.18 6.07
N ARG A 168 2.95 -18.18 6.18
CA ARG A 168 2.40 -17.40 5.06
C ARG A 168 3.44 -16.43 4.47
N SER A 169 4.62 -16.93 4.09
CA SER A 169 5.65 -16.12 3.47
C SER A 169 5.31 -15.85 2.01
N ASN A 170 5.46 -14.59 1.60
CA ASN A 170 5.18 -14.16 0.24
C ASN A 170 6.27 -13.19 -0.22
N TYR A 171 6.67 -13.29 -1.49
CA TYR A 171 7.49 -12.27 -2.14
C TYR A 171 6.57 -11.28 -2.83
N SER A 172 6.68 -10.01 -2.47
CA SER A 172 5.97 -8.91 -3.13
C SER A 172 6.98 -7.93 -3.71
N THR A 173 6.82 -7.58 -4.97
CA THR A 173 7.61 -6.54 -5.64
C THR A 173 6.69 -5.50 -6.28
N ARG A 174 7.00 -4.22 -6.06
CA ARG A 174 6.39 -3.09 -6.75
C ARG A 174 7.41 -2.58 -7.77
N LEU A 175 7.07 -2.67 -9.05
CA LEU A 175 7.90 -2.17 -10.14
C LEU A 175 7.30 -0.86 -10.66
N ARG A 176 8.08 0.21 -10.62
CA ARG A 176 7.73 1.52 -11.19
C ARG A 176 8.67 1.82 -12.34
N PRO A 177 8.17 1.99 -13.58
CA PRO A 177 9.00 2.35 -14.73
C PRO A 177 9.72 3.69 -14.54
N ILE A 178 9.09 4.64 -13.85
CA ILE A 178 9.64 5.96 -13.56
C ILE A 178 9.35 6.30 -12.10
N GLN A 179 10.37 6.64 -11.32
CA GLN A 179 10.22 7.11 -9.93
C GLN A 179 10.20 8.65 -9.89
N ARG A 180 9.01 9.25 -9.75
CA ARG A 180 8.80 10.70 -9.61
C ARG A 180 8.04 11.02 -8.31
N ASP A 181 8.06 12.30 -7.91
CA ASP A 181 7.55 12.76 -6.61
C ASP A 181 6.01 12.95 -6.60
N GLY A 182 5.39 13.27 -7.74
CA GLY A 182 3.95 13.47 -7.87
C GLY A 182 3.15 12.17 -7.75
N GLY A 183 2.07 12.18 -6.96
CA GLY A 183 1.21 11.00 -6.77
C GLY A 183 1.81 9.90 -5.90
N GLN A 184 2.91 10.17 -5.18
CA GLN A 184 3.56 9.16 -4.35
C GLN A 184 2.86 8.96 -3.01
N ARG A 185 2.47 7.72 -2.74
CA ARG A 185 1.96 7.25 -1.44
C ARG A 185 3.10 6.74 -0.56
N LEU A 186 2.88 6.77 0.75
CA LEU A 186 3.76 6.11 1.72
C LEU A 186 3.64 4.59 1.55
N GLU A 187 4.78 3.93 1.32
CA GLU A 187 4.82 2.49 1.01
C GLU A 187 4.39 1.70 2.24
N ASP A 188 3.55 0.66 2.07
CA ASP A 188 3.08 -0.23 3.15
C ASP A 188 2.34 0.42 4.36
N PHE A 189 2.15 1.75 4.33
CA PHE A 189 1.46 2.53 5.36
C PHE A 189 0.27 3.34 4.82
N SER A 190 -0.19 3.02 3.61
CA SER A 190 -1.41 3.60 3.05
C SER A 190 -2.33 2.52 2.50
N ALA A 191 -3.47 2.33 3.15
CA ALA A 191 -4.61 1.58 2.67
C ALA A 191 -4.32 0.08 2.37
N ASN A 192 -3.64 -0.59 3.31
CA ASN A 192 -3.17 -1.98 3.14
C ASN A 192 -4.06 -3.03 3.79
N ILE A 193 -4.86 -2.67 4.82
CA ILE A 193 -5.76 -3.63 5.50
C ILE A 193 -6.55 -4.48 4.50
N TRP A 194 -7.15 -3.84 3.49
CA TRP A 194 -7.96 -4.54 2.49
C TRP A 194 -7.18 -5.67 1.81
N TRP A 195 -5.95 -5.41 1.40
CA TRP A 195 -5.09 -6.35 0.71
C TRP A 195 -4.61 -7.49 1.59
N ASP A 196 -4.36 -7.21 2.86
CA ASP A 196 -3.92 -8.20 3.86
C ASP A 196 -5.02 -9.20 4.18
N ILE A 197 -6.27 -8.72 4.31
CA ILE A 197 -7.41 -9.60 4.61
C ILE A 197 -7.94 -10.35 3.37
N ARG A 198 -7.44 -10.06 2.14
CA ARG A 198 -7.92 -10.74 0.92
C ARG A 198 -7.74 -12.25 0.95
N GLY A 199 -6.71 -12.76 1.62
CA GLY A 199 -6.45 -14.20 1.71
C GLY A 199 -7.42 -14.97 2.62
N ALA A 200 -8.29 -14.30 3.38
CA ALA A 200 -9.12 -14.91 4.42
C ALA A 200 -10.63 -14.62 4.26
N ARG A 201 -11.13 -14.43 3.02
CA ARG A 201 -12.49 -13.93 2.78
C ARG A 201 -13.51 -14.98 2.37
N TYR A 202 -14.78 -14.71 2.71
CA TYR A 202 -15.93 -15.54 2.36
C TYR A 202 -16.09 -15.76 0.85
N ASP A 203 -15.80 -14.77 -0.01
CA ASP A 203 -15.87 -14.93 -1.48
C ASP A 203 -14.80 -15.90 -2.00
N ALA A 204 -13.57 -15.80 -1.47
CA ALA A 204 -12.49 -16.75 -1.74
C ALA A 204 -12.85 -18.16 -1.24
N PHE A 205 -13.50 -18.27 -0.07
CA PHE A 205 -13.97 -19.54 0.47
C PHE A 205 -15.17 -20.10 -0.29
N SER A 206 -16.15 -19.31 -0.76
CA SER A 206 -17.33 -19.84 -1.46
C SER A 206 -16.95 -20.45 -2.83
N GLU A 207 -15.94 -19.90 -3.49
CA GLU A 207 -15.33 -20.54 -4.66
C GLU A 207 -14.54 -21.80 -4.28
N MET A 208 -13.90 -21.85 -3.10
CA MET A 208 -13.28 -23.08 -2.58
C MET A 208 -14.29 -24.15 -2.15
N THR A 209 -15.45 -23.79 -1.59
CA THR A 209 -16.46 -24.76 -1.14
C THR A 209 -17.14 -25.44 -2.32
N LYS A 210 -17.37 -24.72 -3.44
CA LYS A 210 -17.77 -25.35 -4.71
C LYS A 210 -16.71 -26.30 -5.28
N ARG A 211 -15.47 -26.26 -4.78
CA ARG A 211 -14.34 -27.11 -5.18
C ARG A 211 -14.07 -28.26 -4.19
N LEU A 212 -14.82 -28.34 -3.08
CA LEU A 212 -14.77 -29.43 -2.10
C LEU A 212 -16.03 -30.30 -2.10
N ALA A 213 -17.01 -29.98 -2.95
CA ALA A 213 -18.08 -30.91 -3.26
C ALA A 213 -17.50 -32.06 -4.11
N PRO A 214 -17.73 -33.33 -3.72
CA PRO A 214 -17.19 -34.51 -4.41
C PRO A 214 -17.70 -34.63 -5.85
#